data_AF-A0A4P7A375-F1
#
_entry.id   AF-A0A4P7A375-F1
#
_cell.length_a   1.000
_cell.length_b   1.000
_cell.length_c   1.000
_cell.angle_alpha   90.00
_cell.angle_beta   90.00
_cell.angle_gamma   90.00
#
_symmetry.space_group_name_H-M   'P 1'
#
loop_
_entity.id
_entity.type
_entity.pdbx_description
1 polymer ?
#
loop_
_entity_poly.entity_id
_entity_poly.type
_entity_poly.pdbx_seq_one_letter_code
_entity_poly.pdbx_strand_id
1 'polypeptide(L)'
;MFHVSRRKRGLWLIVGSLTMGGGIWALHFIGMLAYMPATINYNIMTLSISFAISVFSSFITLLIVSQDKISENNFIFGCFIMAGSLVGMHYSGLKSIHMNADISYNPLILLLSVLFAFIPSVIFL
;
A
#
# COMPACT_ATOMS: atom_id res chain seq x y z
N MET A 1 -31.24 10.10 0.45
CA MET A 1 -30.37 9.26 -0.41
C MET A 1 -29.61 10.18 -1.35
N PHE A 2 -28.33 10.45 -1.10
CA PHE A 2 -27.55 11.40 -1.91
C PHE A 2 -27.16 10.75 -3.24
N HIS A 3 -27.82 11.14 -4.35
CA HIS A 3 -27.38 10.75 -5.69
C HIS A 3 -26.11 11.53 -6.06
N VAL A 4 -24.95 11.00 -5.67
CA VAL A 4 -23.66 11.51 -6.13
C VAL A 4 -23.54 11.20 -7.62
N SER A 5 -23.36 12.23 -8.46
CA SER A 5 -23.19 12.03 -9.90
C SER A 5 -21.98 11.12 -10.18
N ARG A 6 -22.06 10.26 -11.20
CA ARG A 6 -20.97 9.32 -11.55
C ARG A 6 -19.60 10.00 -11.64
N ARG A 7 -19.57 11.24 -12.15
CA ARG A 7 -18.34 12.05 -12.24
C ARG A 7 -17.78 12.44 -10.88
N LYS A 8 -18.63 12.84 -9.92
CA LYS A 8 -18.22 13.14 -8.54
C LYS A 8 -17.73 11.89 -7.83
N ARG A 9 -18.39 10.74 -8.02
CA ARG A 9 -17.94 9.44 -7.47
C ARG A 9 -16.56 9.05 -7.97
N GLY A 10 -16.29 9.20 -9.27
CA GLY A 10 -14.96 8.95 -9.84
C GLY A 10 -13.88 9.85 -9.25
N LEU A 11 -14.18 11.15 -9.08
CA LEU A 11 -13.24 12.09 -8.44
C LEU A 11 -12.94 11.72 -6.98
N TRP A 12 -13.96 11.35 -6.20
CA TRP A 12 -13.78 10.90 -4.82
C TRP A 12 -12.95 9.63 -4.72
N LEU A 13 -13.10 8.69 -5.66
CA LEU A 13 -12.27 7.48 -5.72
C LEU A 13 -10.81 7.81 -6.02
N ILE A 14 -10.56 8.71 -6.98
CA ILE A 14 -9.19 9.14 -7.32
C ILE A 14 -8.54 9.81 -6.11
N VAL A 15 -9.21 10.81 -5.53
CA VAL A 15 -8.69 11.54 -4.36
C VAL A 15 -8.48 10.58 -3.18
N GLY A 16 -9.46 9.73 -2.89
CA GLY A 16 -9.37 8.73 -1.82
C GLY A 16 -8.21 7.76 -2.02
N SER A 17 -8.00 7.29 -3.25
CA SER A 17 -6.89 6.37 -3.57
C SER A 17 -5.51 7.02 -3.44
N LEU A 18 -5.38 8.29 -3.82
CA LEU A 18 -4.15 9.06 -3.66
C LEU A 18 -3.86 9.31 -2.18
N THR A 19 -4.88 9.68 -1.39
CA THR A 19 -4.71 9.91 0.05
C THR A 19 -4.38 8.62 0.79
N MET A 20 -5.11 7.53 0.53
CA MET A 20 -4.90 6.24 1.17
C MET A 20 -3.54 5.63 0.76
N GLY A 21 -3.26 5.55 -0.54
CA GLY A 21 -2.01 5.01 -1.05
C GLY A 21 -0.81 5.86 -0.63
N GLY A 22 -0.97 7.18 -0.63
CA GLY A 22 0.03 8.12 -0.13
C GLY A 22 0.29 7.96 1.36
N GLY A 23 -0.75 7.75 2.18
CA GLY A 23 -0.61 7.46 3.61
C GLY A 23 0.15 6.16 3.88
N ILE A 24 -0.19 5.08 3.16
CA ILE A 24 0.52 3.78 3.27
C ILE A 24 2.00 3.94 2.93
N TRP A 25 2.30 4.61 1.81
CA TRP A 25 3.67 4.86 1.38
C TRP A 25 4.43 5.77 2.36
N ALA A 26 3.80 6.85 2.81
CA ALA A 26 4.39 7.82 3.73
C ALA A 26 4.74 7.18 5.08
N LEU A 27 3.82 6.41 5.68
CA LEU A 27 4.06 5.69 6.94
C LEU A 27 5.35 4.88 6.87
N HIS A 28 5.59 4.22 5.74
CA HIS A 28 6.75 3.37 5.56
C HIS A 28 8.03 4.16 5.32
N PHE A 29 8.06 5.01 4.30
CA PHE A 29 9.28 5.72 3.89
C PHE A 29 9.67 6.85 4.84
N ILE A 30 8.70 7.64 5.31
CA ILE A 30 8.97 8.69 6.30
C ILE A 30 9.40 8.02 7.62
N GLY A 31 8.79 6.88 7.98
CA GLY A 31 9.21 6.07 9.12
C GLY A 31 10.67 5.61 9.01
N MET A 32 11.09 5.11 7.84
CA MET A 32 12.49 4.72 7.61
C MET A 32 13.45 5.92 7.65
N LEU A 33 13.08 7.04 7.03
CA LEU A 33 13.88 8.27 7.07
C LEU A 33 14.07 8.80 8.50
N ALA A 34 13.06 8.67 9.36
CA ALA A 34 13.15 9.08 10.75
C ALA A 34 14.09 8.19 11.60
N TYR A 35 14.24 6.90 11.23
CA TYR A 35 15.00 5.94 12.00
C TYR A 35 16.45 5.75 11.52
N MET A 36 16.77 6.03 10.25
CA MET A 36 18.08 5.71 9.68
C MET A 36 19.09 6.89 9.73
N PRO A 37 20.26 6.73 10.38
CA PRO A 37 21.24 7.81 10.59
C PRO A 37 22.24 8.04 9.43
N ALA A 38 21.89 7.73 8.17
CA ALA A 38 22.83 7.87 7.04
C ALA A 38 22.16 8.39 5.75
N THR A 39 22.95 9.05 4.89
CA THR A 39 22.55 9.46 3.54
C THR A 39 22.33 8.24 2.65
N ILE A 40 21.10 7.72 2.67
CA ILE A 40 20.66 6.65 1.78
C ILE A 40 20.39 7.26 0.40
N ASN A 41 21.07 6.75 -0.61
CA ASN A 41 20.74 7.06 -1.99
C ASN A 41 19.56 6.19 -2.43
N TYR A 42 18.42 6.83 -2.70
CA TYR A 42 17.23 6.18 -3.21
C TYR A 42 17.20 6.24 -4.74
N ASN A 43 16.93 5.11 -5.37
CA ASN A 43 16.59 5.08 -6.78
C ASN A 43 15.17 5.62 -6.98
N ILE A 44 15.06 6.84 -7.53
CA ILE A 44 13.79 7.54 -7.72
C ILE A 44 12.80 6.73 -8.57
N MET A 45 13.28 5.97 -9.56
CA MET A 45 12.41 5.15 -10.42
C MET A 45 11.75 4.04 -9.60
N THR A 46 12.52 3.32 -8.80
CA THR A 46 12.00 2.23 -7.96
C THR A 46 11.12 2.75 -6.83
N LEU A 47 11.46 3.91 -6.27
CA LEU A 47 10.65 4.62 -5.29
C LEU A 47 9.28 5.02 -5.85
N SER A 48 9.26 5.52 -7.09
CA SER A 48 8.03 5.91 -7.79
C SER A 48 7.16 4.70 -8.11
N ILE A 49 7.76 3.56 -8.46
CA ILE A 49 7.05 2.29 -8.67
C ILE A 49 6.39 1.83 -7.36
N SER A 50 7.11 1.88 -6.24
CA SER A 50 6.58 1.55 -4.91
C SER A 50 5.37 2.44 -4.54
N PHE A 51 5.44 3.74 -4.80
CA PHE A 51 4.30 4.65 -4.63
C PHE A 51 3.12 4.30 -5.56
N ALA A 52 3.39 4.03 -6.84
CA ALA A 52 2.36 3.66 -7.81
C ALA A 52 1.63 2.37 -7.42
N ILE A 53 2.35 1.37 -6.90
CA ILE A 53 1.77 0.12 -6.37
C ILE A 53 0.76 0.44 -5.26
N SER A 54 1.12 1.31 -4.31
CA SER A 54 0.22 1.70 -3.21
C SER A 54 -1.04 2.40 -3.67
N VAL A 55 -0.90 3.39 -4.54
CA VAL A 55 -2.03 4.16 -5.07
C VAL A 55 -2.95 3.27 -5.90
N PHE A 56 -2.39 2.46 -6.80
CA PHE A 56 -3.18 1.60 -7.67
C PHE A 56 -3.94 0.52 -6.90
N SER A 57 -3.29 -0.11 -5.92
CA SER A 57 -3.93 -1.11 -5.07
C SER A 57 -5.02 -0.49 -4.18
N SER A 58 -4.78 0.72 -3.67
CA SER A 58 -5.78 1.49 -2.91
C SER A 58 -6.98 1.85 -3.79
N PHE A 59 -6.75 2.23 -5.05
CA PHE A 59 -7.81 2.51 -6.01
C PHE A 59 -8.70 1.29 -6.28
N ILE A 60 -8.10 0.13 -6.57
CA ILE A 60 -8.87 -1.11 -6.78
C ILE A 60 -9.63 -1.48 -5.52
N THR A 61 -9.00 -1.39 -4.36
CA THR A 61 -9.65 -1.74 -3.09
C THR A 61 -10.84 -0.83 -2.82
N LEU A 62 -10.67 0.50 -2.95
CA LEU A 62 -11.76 1.47 -2.83
C LEU A 62 -12.87 1.25 -3.85
N LEU A 63 -12.55 0.85 -5.09
CA LEU A 63 -13.56 0.49 -6.09
C LEU A 63 -14.42 -0.70 -5.64
N ILE A 64 -13.82 -1.68 -4.98
CA ILE A 64 -14.51 -2.86 -4.48
C ILE A 64 -15.37 -2.50 -3.26
N VAL A 65 -14.80 -1.78 -2.29
CA VAL A 65 -15.51 -1.47 -1.03
C VAL A 65 -16.48 -0.28 -1.14
N SER A 66 -16.39 0.55 -2.17
CA SER A 66 -17.34 1.66 -2.38
C SER A 66 -18.64 1.24 -3.08
N GLN A 67 -18.99 -0.05 -3.05
CA GLN A 67 -20.23 -0.58 -3.62
C GLN A 67 -21.38 -0.52 -2.61
N ASP A 68 -22.61 -0.28 -3.06
CA ASP A 68 -23.78 -0.14 -2.16
C ASP A 68 -24.06 -1.42 -1.35
N LYS A 69 -23.66 -2.59 -1.89
CA LYS A 69 -23.69 -3.88 -1.21
C LYS A 69 -22.38 -4.61 -1.48
N ILE A 70 -21.57 -4.79 -0.45
CA ILE A 70 -20.33 -5.56 -0.51
C ILE A 70 -20.66 -7.02 -0.15
N SER A 71 -20.25 -7.97 -0.99
CA SER A 71 -20.27 -9.39 -0.62
C SER A 71 -19.06 -9.73 0.25
N GLU A 72 -19.19 -10.74 1.11
CA GLU A 72 -18.07 -11.23 1.94
C GLU A 72 -16.84 -11.58 1.09
N ASN A 73 -17.04 -12.22 -0.06
CA ASN A 73 -15.96 -12.53 -1.00
C ASN A 73 -15.24 -11.27 -1.52
N ASN A 74 -15.99 -10.21 -1.85
CA ASN A 74 -15.40 -8.96 -2.32
C ASN A 74 -14.62 -8.25 -1.21
N PHE A 75 -15.12 -8.30 0.03
CA PHE A 75 -14.41 -7.75 1.19
C PHE A 75 -13.09 -8.47 1.43
N ILE A 76 -13.12 -9.81 1.46
CA ILE A 76 -11.92 -10.64 1.62
C ILE A 76 -10.92 -10.35 0.49
N PHE A 77 -11.40 -10.27 -0.76
CA PHE A 77 -10.55 -9.95 -1.90
C PHE A 77 -9.91 -8.55 -1.79
N GLY A 78 -10.67 -7.55 -1.31
CA GLY A 78 -10.14 -6.22 -1.00
C GLY A 78 -9.04 -6.26 0.07
N CYS A 79 -9.22 -7.07 1.13
CA CYS A 79 -8.21 -7.26 2.16
C CYS A 79 -6.92 -7.87 1.59
N PHE A 80 -7.02 -8.86 0.69
CA PHE A 80 -5.85 -9.44 0.02
C PHE A 80 -5.12 -8.43 -0.87
N ILE A 81 -5.85 -7.61 -1.62
CA ILE A 81 -5.24 -6.54 -2.44
C ILE A 81 -4.52 -5.53 -1.55
N MET A 82 -5.15 -5.13 -0.44
CA MET A 82 -4.54 -4.17 0.49
C MET A 82 -3.30 -4.75 1.19
N ALA A 83 -3.36 -6.00 1.65
CA ALA A 83 -2.20 -6.69 2.24
C ALA A 83 -1.07 -6.83 1.20
N GLY A 84 -1.41 -7.17 -0.04
CA GLY A 84 -0.49 -7.21 -1.17
C GLY A 84 0.14 -5.85 -1.46
N SER A 85 -0.60 -4.76 -1.29
CA SER A 85 -0.09 -3.39 -1.41
C SER A 85 1.01 -3.11 -0.39
N LEU A 86 0.76 -3.40 0.89
CA LEU A 86 1.73 -3.22 1.98
C LEU A 86 3.03 -3.99 1.70
N VAL A 87 2.90 -5.28 1.34
CA VAL A 87 4.02 -6.17 1.02
C VAL A 87 4.76 -5.69 -0.23
N GLY A 88 4.04 -5.46 -1.33
CA GLY A 88 4.63 -5.08 -2.61
C GLY A 88 5.33 -3.73 -2.58
N MET A 89 4.72 -2.73 -1.94
CA MET A 89 5.31 -1.41 -1.71
C MET A 89 6.56 -1.53 -0.84
N HIS A 90 6.50 -2.33 0.24
CA HIS A 90 7.61 -2.51 1.18
C HIS A 90 8.85 -3.11 0.49
N TYR A 91 8.71 -4.26 -0.18
CA TYR A 91 9.86 -4.91 -0.82
C TYR A 91 10.38 -4.15 -2.05
N SER A 92 9.48 -3.53 -2.82
CA SER A 92 9.91 -2.62 -3.90
C SER A 92 10.66 -1.42 -3.32
N GLY A 93 10.22 -0.92 -2.17
CA GLY A 93 10.88 0.17 -1.47
C GLY A 93 12.27 -0.22 -0.95
N LEU A 94 12.42 -1.41 -0.38
CA LEU A 94 13.72 -1.93 0.04
C LEU A 94 14.69 -2.05 -1.15
N LYS A 95 14.22 -2.47 -2.33
CA LYS A 95 15.05 -2.50 -3.55
C LYS A 95 15.48 -1.12 -4.04
N SER A 96 14.77 -0.06 -3.65
CA SER A 96 15.16 1.31 -4.03
C SER A 96 16.37 1.82 -3.26
N ILE A 97 16.71 1.16 -2.16
CA ILE A 97 17.78 1.57 -1.25
C ILE A 97 19.10 1.00 -1.76
N HIS A 98 20.02 1.86 -2.19
CA HIS A 98 21.38 1.45 -2.55
C HIS A 98 22.26 1.45 -1.29
N MET A 99 22.53 0.27 -0.75
CA MET A 99 23.44 0.05 0.38
C MET A 99 24.56 -0.92 -0.02
N ASN A 100 25.78 -0.70 0.46
CA ASN A 100 26.90 -1.63 0.30
C ASN A 100 26.76 -2.83 1.28
N ALA A 101 25.58 -3.42 1.37
CA ALA A 101 25.28 -4.54 2.24
C ALA A 101 24.26 -5.47 1.56
N ASP A 102 24.52 -6.78 1.62
CA ASP A 102 23.59 -7.78 1.12
C ASP A 102 22.40 -7.94 2.06
N ILE A 103 21.19 -7.66 1.56
CA ILE A 103 19.95 -7.88 2.29
C ILE A 103 19.63 -9.37 2.25
N SER A 104 19.89 -10.09 3.35
CA SER A 104 19.48 -11.48 3.51
C SER A 104 18.11 -11.56 4.18
N TYR A 105 17.20 -12.34 3.59
CA TYR A 105 15.86 -12.56 4.13
C TYR A 105 15.80 -13.90 4.84
N ASN A 106 15.41 -13.90 6.12
CA ASN A 106 15.01 -15.14 6.79
C ASN A 106 13.58 -15.51 6.34
N PRO A 107 13.36 -16.68 5.72
CA PRO A 107 12.05 -17.06 5.18
C PRO A 107 10.93 -17.07 6.22
N LEU A 108 11.24 -17.43 7.48
CA LEU A 108 10.25 -17.47 8.55
C LEU A 108 9.78 -16.06 8.93
N ILE A 109 10.73 -15.14 9.10
CA ILE A 109 10.43 -13.74 9.44
C ILE A 109 9.71 -13.06 8.27
N LEU A 110 10.12 -13.37 7.04
CA LEU A 110 9.47 -12.91 5.82
C LEU A 110 8.00 -13.33 5.80
N LEU A 111 7.72 -14.62 6.00
CA LEU A 111 6.36 -15.15 6.03
C LEU A 111 5.53 -14.50 7.13
N LEU A 112 6.10 -14.38 8.35
CA LEU A 112 5.43 -13.71 9.46
C LEU A 112 5.09 -12.26 9.12
N SER A 113 6.04 -11.51 8.53
CA SER A 113 5.79 -10.11 8.16
C SER A 113 4.66 -9.96 7.14
N VAL A 114 4.57 -10.87 6.16
CA VAL A 114 3.48 -10.92 5.19
C VAL A 114 2.15 -11.24 5.87
N LEU A 115 2.13 -12.17 6.83
CA LEU A 115 0.92 -12.49 7.60
C LEU A 115 0.47 -11.30 8.47
N PHE A 116 1.41 -10.60 9.12
CA PHE A 116 1.09 -9.41 9.91
C PHE A 116 0.52 -8.27 9.07
N ALA A 117 0.88 -8.18 7.78
CA ALA A 117 0.31 -7.18 6.86
C ALA A 117 -1.21 -7.35 6.64
N PHE A 118 -1.76 -8.53 6.91
CA PHE A 118 -3.22 -8.75 6.82
C PHE A 118 -4.00 -8.06 7.94
N ILE A 119 -3.41 -7.91 9.13
CA ILE A 119 -4.08 -7.33 10.29
C ILE A 119 -4.58 -5.89 10.00
N PRO A 120 -3.72 -4.93 9.62
CA PRO A 120 -4.18 -3.58 9.31
C PRO A 120 -5.12 -3.59 8.10
N SER A 121 -4.92 -4.49 7.14
CA SER A 121 -5.78 -4.59 5.95
C SER A 121 -7.21 -4.98 6.28
N VAL A 122 -7.44 -5.75 7.35
CA VAL A 122 -8.78 -6.10 7.82
C VAL A 122 -9.37 -5.02 8.74
N ILE A 123 -8.52 -4.37 9.55
CA ILE A 123 -8.98 -3.35 10.52
C ILE A 123 -9.38 -2.04 9.83
N PHE A 124 -8.66 -1.65 8.77
CA PHE A 124 -8.82 -0.35 8.13
C PHE A 124 -9.64 -0.38 6.82
N LEU A 125 -10.12 -1.56 6.39
CA LEU A 125 -11.12 -1.70 5.31
C LEU A 125 -12.54 -1.71 5.88
#